data_AF-A0A850RKM5-F1
#
_entry.id   AF-A0A850RKM5-F1
#
_cell.length_a   1.000
_cell.length_b   1.000
_cell.length_c   1.000
_cell.angle_alpha   90.00
_cell.angle_beta   90.00
_cell.angle_gamma   90.00
#
_symmetry.space_group_name_H-M   'P 1'
#
loop_
_entity.id
_entity.type
_entity.pdbx_description
1 polymer ?
#
loop_
_entity_poly.entity_id
_entity_poly.type
_entity_poly.pdbx_seq_one_letter_code
_entity_poly.pdbx_strand_id
1 'polypeptide(L)'
;MPLSINVHDVAKIQVSADGRPFEHQGRMHWWQSLLLFDRHDTLIGEITLHLHRPEVALPVGDQPPYWGLDPQRQPLVLSPDEVPF
;
A
#
# COMPACT_ATOMS: atom_id res chain seq x y z
N MET A 1 18.19 0.13 16.02
CA MET A 1 17.23 0.53 17.07
C MET A 1 15.88 0.71 16.40
N PRO A 2 14.79 0.14 16.94
CA PRO A 2 13.45 0.36 16.38
C PRO A 2 13.00 1.81 16.60
N LEU A 3 12.35 2.40 15.59
CA LEU A 3 11.66 3.69 15.71
C LEU A 3 10.22 3.41 16.18
N SER A 4 9.74 4.14 17.19
CA SER A 4 8.35 4.10 17.63
C SER A 4 7.71 5.46 17.37
N ILE A 5 6.57 5.46 16.69
CA ILE A 5 5.75 6.65 16.45
C ILE A 5 4.38 6.38 17.06
N ASN A 6 3.89 7.31 17.88
CA ASN A 6 2.54 7.27 18.44
C ASN A 6 1.76 8.46 17.88
N VAL A 7 0.66 8.20 17.19
CA VAL A 7 -0.24 9.23 16.65
C VAL A 7 -1.60 9.06 17.30
N HIS A 8 -2.14 10.14 17.84
CA HIS A 8 -3.42 10.15 18.57
C HIS A 8 -4.53 10.73 17.69
N ASP A 9 -5.79 10.48 18.07
CA ASP A 9 -7.00 10.99 17.41
C ASP A 9 -7.18 10.59 15.93
N VAL A 10 -6.53 9.50 15.50
CA VAL A 10 -6.72 8.91 14.17
C VAL A 10 -8.09 8.24 14.10
N ALA A 11 -8.97 8.76 13.25
CA ALA A 11 -10.31 8.20 13.01
C ALA A 11 -10.38 7.37 11.72
N LYS A 12 -9.53 7.66 10.73
CA LYS A 12 -9.48 6.96 9.45
C LYS A 12 -8.04 6.88 8.94
N ILE A 13 -7.69 5.74 8.34
CA ILE A 13 -6.41 5.54 7.64
C ILE A 13 -6.72 5.21 6.19
N GLN A 14 -6.22 5.99 5.25
CA GLN A 14 -6.21 5.63 3.83
C GLN A 14 -4.83 5.10 3.47
N VAL A 15 -4.81 3.95 2.80
CA VAL A 15 -3.57 3.29 2.39
C VAL A 15 -3.50 3.33 0.88
N SER A 16 -2.33 3.65 0.33
CA SER A 16 -2.00 3.47 -1.09
C SER A 16 -0.68 2.73 -1.23
N ALA A 17 -0.54 1.90 -2.25
CA ALA A 17 0.69 1.18 -2.54
C ALA A 17 1.04 1.35 -4.02
N ASP A 18 2.29 1.71 -4.28
CA ASP A 18 2.76 2.09 -5.60
C ASP A 18 4.17 1.53 -5.85
N GLY A 19 4.54 1.48 -7.13
CA GLY A 19 5.87 1.09 -7.54
C GLY A 19 6.29 1.76 -8.84
N ARG A 20 7.59 2.00 -8.99
CA ARG A 20 8.16 2.55 -10.23
C ARG A 20 9.51 1.93 -10.54
N PRO A 21 9.83 1.64 -11.82
CA PRO A 21 11.17 1.24 -12.21
C PRO A 21 12.17 2.39 -11.99
N PHE A 22 13.37 2.03 -11.52
CA PHE A 22 14.51 2.93 -11.43
C PHE A 22 15.14 3.08 -12.81
N GLU A 23 15.19 4.32 -13.33
CA GLU A 23 15.47 4.65 -14.73
C GLU A 23 16.83 4.16 -15.28
N HIS A 24 17.73 3.68 -14.41
CA HIS A 24 19.09 3.28 -14.80
C HIS A 24 19.56 1.90 -14.34
N GLN A 25 18.74 1.09 -13.64
CA GLN A 25 19.23 -0.16 -13.04
C GLN A 25 18.28 -1.36 -13.14
N GLY A 26 17.11 -1.23 -13.77
CA GLY A 26 16.14 -2.34 -13.84
C GLY A 26 15.62 -2.80 -12.46
N ARG A 27 15.85 -1.99 -11.42
CA ARG A 27 15.37 -2.22 -10.05
C ARG A 27 14.02 -1.54 -9.88
N MET A 28 13.07 -2.19 -9.22
CA MET A 28 11.80 -1.58 -8.85
C MET A 28 11.93 -0.89 -7.49
N HIS A 29 11.40 0.33 -7.40
CA HIS A 29 11.18 1.03 -6.14
C HIS A 29 9.72 0.84 -5.74
N TRP A 30 9.51 0.37 -4.52
CA TRP A 30 8.19 0.11 -3.96
C TRP A 30 7.97 1.04 -2.77
N TRP A 31 6.78 1.64 -2.67
CA TRP A 31 6.42 2.40 -1.49
C TRP A 31 4.94 2.25 -1.16
N GLN A 32 4.62 2.49 0.10
CA GLN A 32 3.25 2.52 0.60
C GLN A 32 3.06 3.78 1.45
N SER A 33 1.98 4.53 1.19
CA SER A 33 1.61 5.71 1.97
C SER A 33 0.41 5.41 2.85
N LEU A 34 0.50 5.80 4.12
CA LEU A 34 -0.59 5.77 5.09
C LEU A 34 -0.95 7.22 5.42
N LEU A 35 -2.12 7.65 4.95
CA LEU A 35 -2.70 8.96 5.25
C LEU A 35 -3.62 8.81 6.47
N LEU A 36 -3.32 9.56 7.53
CA LEU A 36 -4.03 9.53 8.80
C LEU A 36 -4.98 10.72 8.87
N PHE A 37 -6.27 10.48 9.13
CA PHE A 37 -7.30 11.51 9.21
C PHE A 37 -7.95 11.52 10.59
N ASP A 38 -8.33 12.72 11.04
CA ASP A 38 -9.14 12.89 12.25
C ASP A 38 -10.64 12.63 11.98
N ARG A 39 -11.47 12.77 13.02
CA ARG A 39 -12.93 12.55 12.94
C ARG A 39 -13.69 13.54 12.05
N HIS A 40 -13.04 14.62 11.61
CA HIS A 40 -13.61 15.63 10.72
C HIS A 40 -13.06 15.50 9.30
N ASP A 41 -12.47 14.35 8.96
CA ASP A 41 -11.80 14.08 7.68
C ASP A 41 -10.62 15.02 7.37
N THR A 42 -10.02 15.65 8.40
CA THR A 42 -8.81 16.46 8.25
C THR A 42 -7.59 15.57 8.25
N LEU A 43 -6.69 15.73 7.26
CA LEU A 43 -5.41 15.03 7.21
C LEU A 43 -4.51 15.51 8.36
N ILE A 44 -4.11 14.58 9.24
CA ILE A 44 -3.26 14.87 10.41
C ILE A 44 -1.87 14.26 10.33
N GLY A 45 -1.63 13.36 9.36
CA GLY A 45 -0.30 12.80 9.15
C GLY A 45 -0.19 11.95 7.89
N GLU A 46 1.04 11.80 7.40
CA GLU A 46 1.40 10.87 6.34
C GLU A 46 2.62 10.06 6.79
N ILE A 47 2.55 8.73 6.59
CA ILE A 47 3.68 7.83 6.79
C ILE A 47 3.97 7.15 5.45
N THR A 48 5.14 7.42 4.87
CA THR A 48 5.62 6.74 3.66
C THR A 48 6.62 5.65 4.03
N LEU A 49 6.32 4.42 3.64
CA LEU A 49 7.17 3.25 3.83
C LEU A 49 7.82 2.89 2.51
N HIS A 50 9.16 2.98 2.43
CA HIS A 50 9.90 2.46 1.28
C HIS A 50 10.19 0.97 1.51
N LEU A 51 9.63 0.13 0.64
CA LEU A 51 9.61 -1.30 0.84
C LEU A 51 10.73 -1.97 0.06
N HIS A 52 11.36 -2.97 0.68
CA HIS A 52 12.38 -3.77 0.00
C HIS A 52 11.79 -4.66 -1.10
N ARG A 53 10.56 -5.15 -0.89
CA ARG A 53 9.79 -5.97 -1.82
C ARG A 53 8.31 -5.60 -1.66
N PRO A 54 7.45 -5.77 -2.67
CA PRO A 54 6.06 -5.37 -2.54
C PRO A 54 5.28 -6.26 -1.55
N GLU A 55 5.72 -7.51 -1.29
CA GLU A 55 5.00 -8.51 -0.46
C GLU A 55 4.82 -8.11 1.00
N VAL A 56 5.59 -7.11 1.48
CA VAL A 56 5.52 -6.65 2.87
C VAL A 56 4.57 -5.45 3.05
N ALA A 57 3.91 -4.99 1.98
CA ALA A 57 2.94 -3.90 2.05
C ALA A 57 1.70 -4.32 2.86
N LEU A 58 1.11 -3.37 3.58
CA LEU A 58 -0.21 -3.55 4.17
C LEU A 58 -1.29 -3.67 3.07
N PRO A 59 -2.41 -4.35 3.35
CA PRO A 59 -3.57 -4.35 2.46
C PRO A 59 -4.10 -2.93 2.18
N VAL A 60 -4.59 -2.71 0.96
CA VAL A 60 -5.21 -1.51 0.36
C VAL A 60 -6.66 -1.83 -0.09
N GLY A 61 -7.64 -1.79 0.81
CA GLY A 61 -9.05 -2.09 0.50
C GLY A 61 -9.48 -3.52 0.84
N ASP A 62 -10.70 -3.93 0.44
CA ASP A 62 -11.42 -5.10 0.99
C ASP A 62 -11.08 -6.47 0.35
N GLN A 63 -10.23 -6.54 -0.68
CA GLN A 63 -9.96 -7.79 -1.42
C GLN A 63 -8.53 -8.36 -1.24
N PRO A 64 -8.35 -9.63 -0.87
CA PRO A 64 -7.06 -10.28 -1.06
C PRO A 64 -6.89 -10.75 -2.53
N PRO A 65 -5.69 -10.68 -3.15
CA PRO A 65 -4.54 -9.80 -2.92
C PRO A 65 -4.33 -8.88 -4.14
N TYR A 66 -4.75 -7.61 -4.06
CA TYR A 66 -4.34 -6.63 -5.08
C TYR A 66 -2.87 -6.28 -4.87
N TRP A 67 -2.08 -6.51 -5.90
CA TRP A 67 -0.86 -5.73 -6.07
C TRP A 67 -1.29 -4.38 -6.64
N GLY A 68 -0.74 -3.28 -6.14
CA GLY A 68 -0.57 -2.11 -7.00
C GLY A 68 0.15 -2.59 -8.27
N LEU A 69 -0.35 -2.20 -9.44
CA LEU A 69 0.05 -2.72 -10.77
C LEU A 69 1.52 -3.15 -10.79
N ASP A 70 1.79 -4.44 -10.61
CA ASP A 70 3.11 -4.99 -10.82
C ASP A 70 3.22 -5.26 -12.33
N PRO A 71 3.96 -4.44 -13.10
CA PRO A 71 4.05 -4.62 -14.54
C PRO A 71 4.73 -5.93 -14.94
N GLN A 72 5.33 -6.67 -13.99
CA GLN A 72 5.95 -7.97 -14.20
C GLN A 72 5.07 -9.16 -13.76
N ARG A 73 4.02 -8.95 -12.96
CA ARG A 73 3.05 -9.99 -12.64
C ARG A 73 1.92 -9.97 -13.66
N GLN A 74 1.67 -11.12 -14.28
CA GLN A 74 0.47 -11.34 -15.07
C GLN A 74 -0.77 -11.02 -14.20
N PRO A 75 -1.79 -10.36 -14.75
CA PRO A 75 -3.03 -10.12 -14.03
C PRO A 75 -3.58 -11.47 -13.57
N LEU A 76 -3.95 -11.55 -12.28
CA LEU A 76 -4.68 -12.69 -11.74
C LEU A 76 -5.90 -12.91 -12.63
N VAL A 77 -5.91 -14.00 -13.38
CA VAL A 77 -7.09 -14.46 -14.11
C VAL A 77 -8.11 -14.80 -13.04
N LEU A 78 -9.06 -13.88 -12.82
CA LEU A 78 -10.27 -14.17 -12.07
C LEU A 78 -10.98 -15.30 -12.83
N SER A 79 -10.94 -16.51 -12.28
CA SER A 79 -11.79 -17.58 -12.79
C SER A 79 -13.24 -17.15 -12.53
N PRO A 80 -14.13 -17.18 -13.54
CA PRO A 80 -15.48 -16.65 -13.43
C PRO A 80 -16.37 -17.37 -12.41
N ASP A 81 -15.89 -18.48 -11.83
CA ASP A 81 -16.61 -19.31 -10.87
C ASP A 81 -16.25 -19.05 -9.39
N GLU A 82 -15.28 -18.19 -9.08
CA GLU A 82 -14.99 -17.80 -7.69
C GLU A 82 -15.65 -16.47 -7.34
N VAL A 83 -16.80 -16.58 -6.68
CA VAL A 83 -17.49 -15.46 -6.04
C VAL A 83 -16.66 -15.01 -4.82
N PRO A 84 -16.19 -13.75 -4.75
CA PRO A 84 -15.40 -13.30 -3.63
C PRO A 84 -16.35 -12.89 -2.50
N PHE A 85 -16.35 -13.65 -1.41
CA PHE A 85 -16.76 -13.15 -0.10
C PHE A 85 -15.52 -12.62 0.62
#